data_AF-A0A847HTI8-F1
#
_entry.id   AF-A0A847HTI8-F1
#
_cell.length_a   1.000
_cell.length_b   1.000
_cell.length_c   1.000
_cell.angle_alpha   90.00
_cell.angle_beta   90.00
_cell.angle_gamma   90.00
#
_symmetry.space_group_name_H-M   'P 1'
#
loop_
_entity.id
_entity.type
_entity.pdbx_description
1 polymer ?
#
loop_
_entity_poly.entity_id
_entity_poly.type
_entity_poly.pdbx_seq_one_letter_code
_entity_poly.pdbx_strand_id
1 'polypeptide(L)'
;MTGYAQGGGEPLSRVTIGALQDLGYVVDFDAADDWSVPALPSLRRVSPDAFDYAIEFDFASAYTNSKLGKVTAAITPVDLNLGSAANTSGCEMDDFASFPAGNIALLRRGECAFGVKAANALAAGASAVIIGNQGDGDDRMAPTTGTFGDYVDIVGVPVSYDVMVELAAMAEAGVVVVYIDTDPNGTTTLLGPQALPRIQWHLAEELIPLRGGIDRDGNITTFDD
;
A
#
# COMPACT_ATOMS: atom_id res chain seq x y z
N MET A 1 -27.20 -11.72 -35.41
CA MET A 1 -27.08 -10.27 -35.16
C MET A 1 -25.62 -9.93 -35.25
N THR A 2 -25.20 -9.12 -36.21
CA THR A 2 -23.79 -8.70 -36.34
C THR A 2 -23.54 -7.58 -35.34
N GLY A 3 -22.95 -7.93 -34.20
CA GLY A 3 -22.50 -6.97 -33.19
C GLY A 3 -21.28 -6.22 -33.70
N TYR A 4 -21.53 -5.14 -34.44
CA TYR A 4 -20.49 -4.20 -34.83
C TYR A 4 -20.50 -3.08 -33.78
N ALA A 5 -19.63 -3.20 -32.76
CA ALA A 5 -19.36 -2.10 -31.84
C ALA A 5 -18.30 -1.21 -32.50
N GLN A 6 -18.74 -0.31 -33.39
CA GLN A 6 -17.88 0.71 -33.95
C GLN A 6 -17.58 1.74 -32.84
N GLY A 7 -16.30 2.12 -32.70
CA GLY A 7 -15.77 2.99 -31.65
C GLY A 7 -16.70 4.14 -31.26
N GLY A 8 -17.36 3.98 -30.11
CA GLY A 8 -17.84 5.10 -29.29
C GLY A 8 -16.70 5.59 -28.41
N GLY A 9 -16.85 6.76 -27.80
CA GLY A 9 -15.83 7.39 -26.95
C GLY A 9 -15.45 6.63 -25.67
N GLU A 10 -15.89 5.38 -25.51
CA GLU A 10 -15.59 4.47 -24.41
C GLU A 10 -15.23 3.09 -25.01
N PRO A 11 -14.00 2.90 -25.51
CA PRO A 11 -13.56 1.65 -26.12
C PRO A 11 -13.60 0.49 -25.12
N LEU A 12 -13.88 -0.73 -25.61
CA LEU A 12 -13.84 -1.92 -24.78
C LEU A 12 -12.39 -2.32 -24.51
N SER A 13 -12.09 -2.83 -23.31
CA SER A 13 -10.76 -3.36 -23.01
C SER A 13 -10.45 -4.59 -23.86
N ARG A 14 -9.16 -4.85 -24.12
CA ARG A 14 -8.70 -6.08 -24.82
C ARG A 14 -9.20 -7.36 -24.15
N VAL A 15 -9.34 -7.35 -22.82
CA VAL A 15 -9.88 -8.49 -22.04
C VAL A 15 -11.34 -8.73 -22.39
N THR A 16 -12.16 -7.68 -22.40
CA THR A 16 -13.59 -7.78 -22.78
C THR A 16 -13.75 -8.23 -24.23
N ILE A 17 -12.92 -7.71 -25.13
CA ILE A 17 -12.91 -8.11 -26.54
C ILE A 17 -12.52 -9.59 -26.69
N GLY A 18 -11.53 -10.07 -25.95
CA GLY A 18 -11.17 -11.49 -25.91
C GLY A 18 -12.30 -12.38 -25.40
N ALA A 19 -12.98 -11.99 -24.32
CA ALA A 19 -14.11 -12.75 -23.78
C ALA A 19 -15.29 -12.85 -24.77
N LEU A 20 -15.55 -11.80 -25.56
CA LEU A 20 -16.55 -11.84 -26.63
C LEU A 20 -16.15 -12.81 -27.75
N GLN A 21 -14.86 -12.88 -28.10
CA GLN A 21 -14.36 -13.85 -29.06
C GLN A 21 -14.57 -15.29 -28.57
N ASP A 22 -14.29 -15.58 -27.30
CA ASP A 22 -14.49 -16.89 -26.69
C ASP A 22 -15.98 -17.31 -26.69
N LEU A 23 -16.89 -16.34 -26.59
CA LEU A 23 -18.34 -16.53 -26.74
C LEU A 23 -18.79 -16.69 -28.21
N GLY A 24 -17.85 -16.65 -29.17
CA GLY A 24 -18.12 -16.87 -30.59
C GLY A 24 -18.49 -15.62 -31.39
N TYR A 25 -18.29 -14.42 -30.83
CA TYR A 25 -18.47 -13.18 -31.57
C TYR A 25 -17.25 -12.90 -32.48
N VAL A 26 -17.51 -12.24 -33.61
CA VAL A 26 -16.44 -11.64 -34.42
C VAL A 26 -16.05 -10.33 -33.74
N VAL A 27 -14.77 -10.16 -33.43
CA VAL A 27 -14.26 -9.01 -32.69
C VAL A 27 -13.12 -8.31 -33.43
N ASP A 28 -12.85 -7.05 -33.06
CA ASP A 28 -11.73 -6.26 -33.56
C ASP A 28 -10.86 -5.84 -32.38
N PHE A 29 -9.64 -6.40 -32.29
CA PHE A 29 -8.69 -6.06 -31.24
C PHE A 29 -8.01 -4.70 -31.44
N ASP A 30 -8.01 -4.18 -32.66
CA ASP A 30 -7.45 -2.85 -32.97
C ASP A 30 -8.41 -1.73 -32.56
N ALA A 31 -9.68 -2.08 -32.28
CA ALA A 31 -10.68 -1.19 -31.67
C ALA A 31 -10.64 -1.18 -30.13
N ALA A 32 -9.75 -1.97 -29.52
CA ALA A 32 -9.56 -1.96 -28.08
C ALA A 32 -8.72 -0.76 -27.64
N ASP A 33 -9.00 -0.23 -26.44
CA ASP A 33 -8.06 0.69 -25.81
C ASP A 33 -6.77 -0.03 -25.44
N ASP A 34 -5.65 0.69 -25.61
CA ASP A 34 -4.37 0.31 -25.03
C ASP A 34 -4.51 0.32 -23.52
N TRP A 35 -4.59 -0.88 -22.94
CA TRP A 35 -4.57 -1.06 -21.50
C TRP A 35 -3.13 -1.33 -21.04
N SER A 36 -2.65 -0.51 -20.12
CA SER A 36 -1.41 -0.76 -19.38
C SER A 36 -1.75 -0.94 -17.90
N VAL A 37 -1.03 -1.82 -17.23
CA VAL A 37 -1.08 -1.92 -15.77
C VAL A 37 -0.61 -0.57 -15.22
N PRO A 38 -1.40 0.14 -14.41
CA PRO A 38 -0.96 1.36 -13.77
C PRO A 38 0.34 1.08 -13.02
N ALA A 39 1.34 1.97 -13.11
CA ALA A 39 2.54 1.77 -12.30
C ALA A 39 2.13 1.69 -10.82
N LEU A 40 2.54 0.61 -10.16
CA LEU A 40 2.19 0.33 -8.77
C LEU A 40 3.20 1.00 -7.84
N PRO A 41 2.80 1.39 -6.62
CA PRO A 41 3.75 1.85 -5.63
C PRO A 41 4.78 0.76 -5.34
N SER A 42 5.95 1.15 -4.84
CA SER A 42 7.01 0.22 -4.50
C SER A 42 7.55 0.48 -3.10
N LEU A 43 7.84 -0.61 -2.41
CA LEU A 43 8.51 -0.63 -1.12
C LEU A 43 9.67 -1.61 -1.22
N ARG A 44 10.88 -1.15 -0.87
CA ARG A 44 12.09 -1.97 -0.97
C ARG A 44 13.01 -1.73 0.20
N ARG A 45 13.49 -2.80 0.84
CA ARG A 45 14.68 -2.71 1.68
C ARG A 45 15.90 -2.62 0.76
N VAL A 46 16.66 -1.53 0.86
CA VAL A 46 17.85 -1.26 0.04
C VAL A 46 19.11 -1.86 0.67
N SER A 47 19.20 -1.82 2.01
CA SER A 47 20.30 -2.41 2.78
C SER A 47 19.78 -2.90 4.15
N PRO A 48 20.43 -3.86 4.83
CA PRO A 48 21.71 -4.52 4.46
C PRO A 48 21.62 -5.42 3.22
N ASP A 49 20.48 -6.06 2.99
CA ASP A 49 20.22 -6.91 1.83
C ASP A 49 19.03 -6.39 1.03
N ALA A 50 19.20 -6.29 -0.28
CA ALA A 50 18.15 -5.80 -1.18
C ALA A 50 16.96 -6.78 -1.21
N PHE A 51 15.76 -6.27 -0.93
CA PHE A 51 14.52 -7.06 -0.96
C PHE A 51 13.33 -6.19 -1.36
N ASP A 52 12.58 -6.64 -2.37
CA ASP A 52 11.36 -5.99 -2.85
C ASP A 52 10.15 -6.61 -2.17
N TYR A 53 9.33 -5.77 -1.53
CA TYR A 53 8.09 -6.18 -0.88
C TYR A 53 6.95 -6.24 -1.90
N ALA A 54 6.05 -7.20 -1.74
CA ALA A 54 4.91 -7.38 -2.63
C ALA A 54 3.72 -6.51 -2.18
N ILE A 55 3.18 -5.72 -3.12
CA ILE A 55 1.96 -4.95 -2.88
C ILE A 55 0.77 -5.89 -2.62
N GLU A 56 -0.19 -5.46 -1.81
CA GLU A 56 -1.37 -6.18 -1.30
C GLU A 56 -1.06 -7.30 -0.28
N PHE A 57 0.17 -7.80 -0.22
CA PHE A 57 0.58 -8.82 0.76
C PHE A 57 1.46 -8.26 1.87
N ASP A 58 2.57 -7.64 1.51
CA ASP A 58 3.56 -7.10 2.43
C ASP A 58 3.25 -5.65 2.80
N PHE A 59 2.71 -4.89 1.85
CA PHE A 59 2.32 -3.48 2.02
C PHE A 59 1.14 -3.13 1.12
N ALA A 60 0.49 -2.00 1.38
CA ALA A 60 -0.59 -1.50 0.52
C ALA A 60 -0.36 -0.06 0.06
N SER A 61 -1.30 0.46 -0.72
CA SER A 61 -1.29 1.84 -1.19
C SER A 61 -1.14 2.86 -0.04
N ALA A 62 -0.58 4.02 -0.38
CA ALA A 62 -0.35 5.10 0.58
C ALA A 62 -1.63 5.49 1.32
N TYR A 63 -1.48 5.96 2.56
CA TYR A 63 -2.60 6.49 3.33
C TYR A 63 -3.27 7.65 2.58
N THR A 64 -4.60 7.66 2.55
CA THR A 64 -5.34 8.82 2.04
C THR A 64 -4.96 10.06 2.85
N ASN A 65 -4.77 11.19 2.17
CA ASN A 65 -4.30 12.46 2.74
C ASN A 65 -2.86 12.43 3.28
N SER A 66 -2.04 11.47 2.86
CA SER A 66 -0.58 11.54 2.96
C SER A 66 0.03 12.28 1.76
N LYS A 67 1.27 12.73 1.89
CA LYS A 67 2.06 13.20 0.75
C LYS A 67 2.38 12.01 -0.16
N LEU A 68 2.15 12.16 -1.46
CA LEU A 68 2.67 11.20 -2.44
C LEU A 68 4.10 11.59 -2.84
N GLY A 69 4.96 10.60 -3.05
CA GLY A 69 6.33 10.85 -3.48
C GLY A 69 7.28 9.70 -3.19
N LYS A 70 8.58 10.04 -3.22
CA LYS A 70 9.68 9.07 -3.09
C LYS A 70 10.56 9.41 -1.90
N VAL A 71 10.91 8.41 -1.10
CA VAL A 71 11.78 8.56 0.07
C VAL A 71 12.77 7.41 0.12
N THR A 72 14.04 7.71 0.44
CA THR A 72 15.06 6.71 0.76
C THR A 72 15.76 7.13 2.03
N ALA A 73 15.59 6.37 3.11
CA ALA A 73 16.18 6.72 4.40
C ALA A 73 16.29 5.49 5.31
N ALA A 74 17.07 5.65 6.38
CA ALA A 74 17.16 4.64 7.42
C ALA A 74 15.83 4.54 8.18
N ILE A 75 15.45 3.34 8.60
CA ILE A 75 14.25 3.11 9.39
C ILE A 75 14.57 3.21 10.90
N THR A 76 13.61 3.67 11.69
CA THR A 76 13.72 3.71 13.15
C THR A 76 12.41 3.26 13.79
N PRO A 77 12.39 2.14 14.53
CA PRO A 77 11.24 1.72 15.34
C PRO A 77 10.89 2.77 16.40
N VAL A 78 9.60 3.05 16.56
CA VAL A 78 9.08 4.01 17.54
C VAL A 78 8.03 3.30 18.39
N ASP A 79 8.39 3.01 19.65
CA ASP A 79 7.52 2.42 20.68
C ASP A 79 6.58 1.29 20.17
N LEU A 80 7.12 0.29 19.47
CA LEU A 80 6.29 -0.73 18.79
C LEU A 80 5.55 -1.69 19.75
N ASN A 81 6.03 -1.82 20.99
CA ASN A 81 5.45 -2.64 22.05
C ASN A 81 4.91 -4.03 21.61
N LEU A 82 5.71 -4.78 20.84
CA LEU A 82 5.29 -6.00 20.11
C LEU A 82 4.72 -7.13 20.99
N GLY A 83 4.87 -7.06 22.32
CA GLY A 83 4.33 -8.04 23.27
C GLY A 83 3.02 -7.66 23.94
N SER A 84 2.46 -6.49 23.63
CA SER A 84 1.25 -5.95 24.27
C SER A 84 0.13 -5.71 23.26
N ALA A 85 -1.11 -5.96 23.69
CA ALA A 85 -2.32 -5.58 22.97
C ALA A 85 -2.61 -4.07 23.10
N ALA A 86 -2.20 -3.45 24.21
CA ALA A 86 -2.21 -2.00 24.36
C ALA A 86 -0.92 -1.43 23.73
N ASN A 87 -1.06 -0.61 22.69
CA ASN A 87 0.05 -0.06 21.94
C ASN A 87 -0.20 1.42 21.61
N THR A 88 0.69 2.27 22.11
CA THR A 88 0.69 3.73 21.96
C THR A 88 1.69 4.23 20.93
N SER A 89 2.45 3.35 20.24
CA SER A 89 3.42 3.69 19.18
C SER A 89 3.12 4.98 18.38
N GLY A 90 3.83 6.06 18.68
CA GLY A 90 3.74 7.36 18.00
C GLY A 90 2.49 8.18 18.31
N CYS A 91 1.74 7.84 19.35
CA CYS A 91 0.59 8.61 19.80
C CYS A 91 1.02 9.85 20.58
N GLU A 92 2.16 9.78 21.26
CA GLU A 92 2.75 10.86 22.03
C GLU A 92 4.03 11.37 21.37
N MET A 93 4.31 12.68 21.52
CA MET A 93 5.59 13.24 21.06
C MET A 93 6.79 12.67 21.81
N ASP A 94 6.60 12.20 23.04
CA ASP A 94 7.65 11.59 23.86
C ASP A 94 8.17 10.28 23.26
N ASP A 95 7.36 9.57 22.47
CA ASP A 95 7.79 8.37 21.73
C ASP A 95 8.93 8.69 20.75
N PHE A 96 9.01 9.94 20.30
CA PHE A 96 10.00 10.42 19.34
C PHE A 96 11.18 11.14 20.01
N ALA A 97 11.31 11.12 21.34
CA ALA A 97 12.33 11.89 22.06
C ALA A 97 13.78 11.61 21.62
N SER A 98 14.06 10.41 21.12
CA SER A 98 15.37 10.00 20.57
C SER A 98 15.33 9.69 19.07
N PHE A 99 14.29 10.14 18.37
CA PHE A 99 14.12 9.86 16.96
C PHE A 99 15.14 10.63 16.10
N PRO A 100 15.92 9.96 15.22
CA PRO A 100 16.85 10.64 14.34
C PRO A 100 16.12 11.35 13.20
N ALA A 101 16.23 12.68 13.13
CA ALA A 101 15.64 13.45 12.04
C ALA A 101 16.15 12.98 10.66
N GLY A 102 15.24 12.91 9.69
CA GLY A 102 15.48 12.39 8.34
C GLY A 102 15.20 10.90 8.18
N ASN A 103 15.09 10.13 9.28
CA ASN A 103 14.75 8.71 9.22
C ASN A 103 13.26 8.48 8.90
N ILE A 104 12.94 7.25 8.53
CA ILE A 104 11.57 6.75 8.35
C ILE A 104 11.11 6.20 9.70
N ALA A 105 9.99 6.71 10.22
CA ALA A 105 9.40 6.19 11.45
C ALA A 105 8.66 4.88 11.17
N LEU A 106 9.12 3.79 11.78
CA LEU A 106 8.38 2.53 11.82
C LEU A 106 7.50 2.53 13.06
N LEU A 107 6.20 2.48 12.81
CA LEU A 107 5.14 2.64 13.79
C LEU A 107 4.22 1.43 13.76
N ARG A 108 3.48 1.22 14.84
CA ARG A 108 2.46 0.19 14.92
C ARG A 108 1.07 0.80 15.06
N ARG A 109 0.10 0.27 14.32
CA ARG A 109 -1.32 0.58 14.52
C ARG A 109 -1.70 0.34 15.98
N GLY A 110 -2.53 1.21 16.54
CA GLY A 110 -2.78 1.20 17.98
C GLY A 110 -3.88 2.15 18.37
N GLU A 111 -3.77 2.72 19.57
CA GLU A 111 -4.82 3.48 20.24
C GLU A 111 -5.23 4.77 19.51
N CYS A 112 -4.26 5.52 18.96
CA CYS A 112 -4.52 6.76 18.22
C CYS A 112 -4.66 6.56 16.70
N ALA A 113 -5.28 7.54 16.06
CA ALA A 113 -5.47 7.57 14.60
C ALA A 113 -4.15 7.68 13.82
N PHE A 114 -4.12 7.16 12.59
CA PHE A 114 -2.95 7.19 11.71
C PHE A 114 -2.41 8.61 11.47
N GLY A 115 -3.31 9.59 11.30
CA GLY A 115 -2.92 10.99 11.11
C GLY A 115 -2.20 11.60 12.31
N VAL A 116 -2.55 11.20 13.54
CA VAL A 116 -1.86 11.65 14.76
C VAL A 116 -0.42 11.12 14.76
N LYS A 117 -0.25 9.82 14.46
CA LYS A 117 1.08 9.20 14.36
C LYS A 117 1.93 9.88 13.28
N ALA A 118 1.34 10.13 12.11
CA ALA A 118 2.01 10.80 11.00
C ALA A 118 2.40 12.25 11.34
N ALA A 119 1.52 13.01 12.00
CA ALA A 119 1.80 14.38 12.41
C ALA A 119 2.91 14.45 13.47
N ASN A 120 2.91 13.56 14.45
CA ASN A 120 3.97 13.48 15.46
C ASN A 120 5.31 13.10 14.83
N ALA A 121 5.32 12.10 13.94
CA ALA A 121 6.53 11.71 13.21
C ALA A 121 7.08 12.85 12.35
N LEU A 122 6.21 13.57 11.63
CA LEU A 122 6.60 14.75 10.85
C LEU A 122 7.19 15.84 11.75
N ALA A 123 6.55 16.13 12.89
CA ALA A 123 7.05 17.11 13.86
C ALA A 123 8.41 16.71 14.47
N ALA A 124 8.66 15.42 14.62
CA ALA A 124 9.95 14.85 15.03
C ALA A 124 11.01 14.85 13.90
N GLY A 125 10.65 15.25 12.68
CA GLY A 125 11.54 15.34 11.53
C GLY A 125 11.66 14.05 10.72
N ALA A 126 10.69 13.13 10.81
CA ALA A 126 10.66 11.95 9.95
C ALA A 126 10.47 12.32 8.47
N SER A 127 11.11 11.57 7.58
CA SER A 127 10.98 11.73 6.13
C SER A 127 9.81 10.94 5.54
N ALA A 128 9.43 9.84 6.19
CA ALA A 128 8.24 9.05 5.91
C ALA A 128 7.76 8.30 7.16
N VAL A 129 6.55 7.76 7.10
CA VAL A 129 6.03 6.79 8.08
C VAL A 129 5.69 5.46 7.42
N ILE A 130 6.08 4.39 8.08
CA ILE A 130 5.64 3.02 7.79
C ILE A 130 4.83 2.56 9.00
N ILE A 131 3.58 2.18 8.79
CA ILE A 131 2.70 1.76 9.89
C ILE A 131 2.32 0.29 9.70
N GLY A 132 2.83 -0.57 10.57
CA GLY A 132 2.44 -1.98 10.63
C GLY A 132 1.05 -2.18 11.23
N ASN A 133 0.36 -3.22 10.81
CA ASN A 133 -0.89 -3.64 11.44
C ASN A 133 -0.62 -4.18 12.87
N GLN A 134 -1.68 -4.47 13.64
CA GLN A 134 -1.56 -4.75 15.07
C GLN A 134 -0.98 -6.13 15.40
N GLY A 135 -1.30 -7.16 14.62
CA GLY A 135 -0.85 -8.53 14.87
C GLY A 135 -1.42 -9.19 16.14
N ASP A 136 -2.50 -8.66 16.70
CA ASP A 136 -3.19 -9.21 17.88
C ASP A 136 -4.32 -10.21 17.52
N GLY A 137 -4.48 -10.52 16.22
CA GLY A 137 -5.40 -11.52 15.69
C GLY A 137 -5.10 -11.79 14.22
N ASP A 138 -5.58 -12.93 13.70
CA ASP A 138 -5.30 -13.38 12.33
C ASP A 138 -5.79 -12.38 11.26
N ASP A 139 -6.90 -11.67 11.53
CA ASP A 139 -7.46 -10.61 10.68
C ASP A 139 -6.66 -9.29 10.73
N ARG A 140 -5.62 -9.24 11.57
CA ARG A 140 -4.80 -8.03 11.82
C ARG A 140 -3.33 -8.22 11.48
N MET A 141 -3.05 -9.20 10.63
CA MET A 141 -1.71 -9.49 10.09
C MET A 141 -1.43 -8.73 8.79
N ALA A 142 -2.39 -8.71 7.85
CA ALA A 142 -2.24 -8.05 6.54
C ALA A 142 -2.09 -6.52 6.65
N PRO A 143 -1.51 -5.83 5.66
CA PRO A 143 -1.48 -4.36 5.65
C PRO A 143 -2.90 -3.79 5.68
N THR A 144 -3.09 -2.71 6.45
CA THR A 144 -4.41 -2.10 6.61
C THR A 144 -4.43 -0.69 6.03
N THR A 145 -5.29 -0.50 5.03
CA THR A 145 -5.49 0.81 4.40
C THR A 145 -6.23 1.76 5.35
N GLY A 146 -6.02 3.06 5.17
CA GLY A 146 -6.65 4.06 6.03
C GLY A 146 -6.50 5.48 5.51
N THR A 147 -6.94 6.44 6.32
CA THR A 147 -6.79 7.87 6.07
C THR A 147 -6.08 8.53 7.24
N PHE A 148 -5.29 9.57 6.95
CA PHE A 148 -4.77 10.48 7.96
C PHE A 148 -5.85 11.43 8.52
N GLY A 149 -7.05 11.43 7.95
CA GLY A 149 -8.08 12.40 8.28
C GLY A 149 -7.75 13.71 7.58
N ASP A 150 -7.00 14.59 8.23
CA ASP A 150 -6.46 15.80 7.60
C ASP A 150 -5.19 15.49 6.78
N TYR A 151 -4.83 16.41 5.88
CA TYR A 151 -3.60 16.28 5.11
C TYR A 151 -2.36 16.46 5.98
N VAL A 152 -1.44 15.51 5.88
CA VAL A 152 -0.12 15.57 6.53
C VAL A 152 0.95 15.47 5.44
N ASP A 153 1.87 16.43 5.40
CA ASP A 153 2.92 16.54 4.37
C ASP A 153 4.09 15.55 4.61
N ILE A 154 3.75 14.26 4.76
CA ILE A 154 4.69 13.15 4.93
C ILE A 154 4.21 11.94 4.13
N VAL A 155 5.16 11.20 3.53
CA VAL A 155 4.83 9.95 2.83
C VAL A 155 4.45 8.90 3.87
N GLY A 156 3.32 8.22 3.68
CA GLY A 156 2.84 7.21 4.62
C GLY A 156 2.36 5.95 3.93
N VAL A 157 2.92 4.80 4.31
CA VAL A 157 2.51 3.49 3.76
C VAL A 157 2.18 2.48 4.86
N PRO A 158 1.09 1.72 4.72
CA PRO A 158 0.80 0.59 5.60
C PRO A 158 1.62 -0.64 5.22
N VAL A 159 2.07 -1.41 6.21
CA VAL A 159 2.72 -2.72 6.02
C VAL A 159 2.03 -3.81 6.85
N SER A 160 2.25 -5.07 6.48
CA SER A 160 1.84 -6.20 7.29
C SER A 160 2.54 -6.19 8.66
N TYR A 161 1.95 -6.89 9.62
CA TYR A 161 2.58 -7.10 10.92
C TYR A 161 3.93 -7.81 10.78
N ASP A 162 4.01 -8.83 9.92
CA ASP A 162 5.24 -9.60 9.71
C ASP A 162 6.38 -8.74 9.16
N VAL A 163 6.07 -7.88 8.18
CA VAL A 163 7.06 -6.93 7.61
C VAL A 163 7.50 -5.92 8.65
N MET A 164 6.60 -5.40 9.48
CA MET A 164 6.95 -4.51 10.57
C MET A 164 7.90 -5.19 11.57
N VAL A 165 7.59 -6.43 11.99
CA VAL A 165 8.44 -7.20 12.93
C VAL A 165 9.80 -7.50 12.31
N GLU A 166 9.85 -7.88 11.04
CA GLU A 166 11.09 -8.11 10.29
C GLU A 166 11.96 -6.85 10.27
N LEU A 167 11.40 -5.71 9.84
CA LEU A 167 12.13 -4.45 9.77
C LEU A 167 12.58 -3.95 11.13
N ALA A 168 11.77 -4.16 12.18
CA ALA A 168 12.14 -3.83 13.55
C ALA A 168 13.33 -4.67 14.03
N ALA A 169 13.27 -6.00 13.85
CA ALA A 169 14.36 -6.90 14.24
C ALA A 169 15.66 -6.59 13.49
N MET A 170 15.57 -6.20 12.22
CA MET A 170 16.74 -5.78 11.44
C MET A 170 17.30 -4.43 11.91
N ALA A 171 16.44 -3.48 12.27
CA ALA A 171 16.87 -2.17 12.79
C ALA A 171 17.60 -2.28 14.14
N GLU A 172 17.25 -3.28 14.96
CA GLU A 172 18.00 -3.63 16.18
C GLU A 172 19.39 -4.22 15.87
N ALA A 173 19.51 -4.97 14.77
CA ALA A 173 20.76 -5.59 14.34
C ALA A 173 21.71 -4.62 13.62
N GLY A 174 21.18 -3.55 13.01
CA GLY A 174 21.97 -2.55 12.31
C GLY A 174 21.13 -1.57 11.49
N VAL A 175 21.80 -0.72 10.72
CA VAL A 175 21.13 0.28 9.87
C VAL A 175 20.39 -0.42 8.72
N VAL A 176 19.08 -0.22 8.65
CA VAL A 176 18.23 -0.69 7.54
C VAL A 176 17.78 0.52 6.76
N VAL A 177 18.08 0.55 5.46
CA VAL A 177 17.63 1.62 4.55
C VAL A 177 16.48 1.10 3.72
N VAL A 178 15.39 1.87 3.67
CA VAL A 178 14.19 1.54 2.90
C VAL A 178 13.95 2.62 1.84
N TYR A 179 13.52 2.18 0.66
CA TYR A 179 13.01 2.99 -0.43
C TYR A 179 11.49 2.84 -0.51
N ILE A 180 10.79 3.97 -0.64
CA ILE A 180 9.35 4.07 -0.82
C ILE A 180 9.06 4.90 -2.06
N ASP A 181 8.16 4.44 -2.91
CA ASP A 181 7.59 5.19 -4.03
C ASP A 181 6.06 5.07 -4.00
N THR A 182 5.37 6.16 -3.70
CA THR A 182 3.90 6.23 -3.72
C THR A 182 3.38 7.07 -4.89
N ASP A 183 4.27 7.59 -5.74
CA ASP A 183 3.90 8.31 -6.96
C ASP A 183 4.65 7.75 -8.20
N PRO A 184 4.44 6.45 -8.52
CA PRO A 184 5.19 5.76 -9.56
C PRO A 184 4.91 6.32 -10.96
N ASN A 185 3.74 6.94 -11.17
CA ASN A 185 3.35 7.58 -12.43
C ASN A 185 3.68 9.08 -12.48
N GLY A 186 4.27 9.65 -11.42
CA GLY A 186 4.54 11.09 -11.34
C GLY A 186 3.26 11.94 -11.43
N THR A 187 2.14 11.41 -10.92
CA THR A 187 0.82 12.05 -10.95
C THR A 187 0.81 13.41 -10.26
N THR A 188 1.68 13.66 -9.28
CA THR A 188 1.86 14.99 -8.69
C THR A 188 2.55 16.00 -9.62
N THR A 189 3.23 15.51 -10.67
CA THR A 189 3.88 16.33 -11.71
C THR A 189 2.98 16.52 -12.93
N LEU A 190 1.99 15.62 -13.13
CA LEU A 190 1.07 15.64 -14.29
C LEU A 190 -0.32 16.22 -13.97
N LEU A 191 -0.72 16.27 -12.70
CA LEU A 191 -2.00 16.82 -12.26
C LEU A 191 -1.74 17.85 -11.15
N GLY A 192 -1.92 19.14 -11.47
CA GLY A 192 -2.04 20.19 -10.45
C GLY A 192 -3.22 19.92 -9.50
N PRO A 193 -3.48 20.79 -8.50
CA PRO A 193 -4.42 20.54 -7.40
C PRO A 193 -5.86 20.46 -7.90
N GLN A 194 -6.22 19.34 -8.49
CA GLN A 194 -7.57 18.92 -8.76
C GLN A 194 -7.78 17.68 -7.93
N ALA A 195 -8.76 17.78 -7.04
CA ALA A 195 -9.23 16.72 -6.18
C ALA A 195 -9.23 15.39 -6.95
N LEU A 196 -8.60 14.36 -6.36
CA LEU A 196 -8.70 12.99 -6.81
C LEU A 196 -10.16 12.72 -7.25
N PRO A 197 -10.40 12.12 -8.43
CA PRO A 197 -11.74 11.65 -8.74
C PRO A 197 -12.19 10.77 -7.57
N ARG A 198 -13.38 11.07 -7.01
CA ARG A 198 -14.02 10.36 -5.89
C ARG A 198 -14.47 8.93 -6.28
N ILE A 199 -13.68 8.25 -7.09
CA ILE A 199 -13.87 6.87 -7.46
C ILE A 199 -12.67 6.16 -6.85
N GLN A 200 -12.86 5.61 -5.65
CA GLN A 200 -12.02 4.50 -5.21
C GLN A 200 -12.24 3.39 -6.24
N TRP A 201 -11.25 3.17 -7.10
CA TRP A 201 -11.17 1.94 -7.87
C TRP A 201 -10.94 0.80 -6.90
N HIS A 202 -12.02 0.28 -6.33
CA HIS A 202 -12.06 -1.14 -6.02
C HIS A 202 -12.17 -1.82 -7.37
N LEU A 203 -11.13 -2.54 -7.79
CA LEU A 203 -11.27 -3.59 -8.79
C LEU A 203 -12.29 -4.59 -8.23
N ALA A 204 -13.57 -4.36 -8.50
CA ALA A 204 -14.57 -5.40 -8.46
C ALA A 204 -14.46 -6.16 -9.78
N GLU A 205 -13.40 -6.96 -9.92
CA GLU A 205 -13.55 -8.19 -10.69
C GLU A 205 -14.40 -9.13 -9.85
N GLU A 206 -15.70 -9.19 -10.17
CA GLU A 206 -16.56 -10.26 -9.71
C GLU A 206 -16.22 -11.52 -10.53
N LEU A 207 -15.37 -12.37 -9.97
CA LEU A 207 -15.18 -13.74 -10.43
C LEU A 207 -15.32 -14.70 -9.24
N ILE A 208 -16.55 -15.20 -9.08
CA ILE A 208 -16.95 -16.50 -8.47
C ILE A 208 -16.50 -16.71 -7.00
N PRO A 209 -17.36 -17.22 -6.09
CA PRO A 209 -16.96 -17.42 -4.70
C PRO A 209 -15.86 -18.50 -4.59
N LEU A 210 -14.59 -18.07 -4.56
CA LEU A 210 -13.53 -18.86 -3.97
C LEU A 210 -13.80 -18.90 -2.47
N ARG A 211 -14.44 -19.98 -2.00
CA ARG A 211 -14.49 -20.32 -0.57
C ARG A 211 -13.11 -20.82 -0.17
N GLY A 212 -12.14 -19.91 -0.12
CA GLY A 212 -10.76 -20.27 0.17
C GLY A 212 -9.81 -19.09 0.29
N GLY A 213 -8.65 -19.33 0.91
CA GLY A 213 -7.53 -18.39 0.98
C GLY A 213 -6.45 -18.72 -0.06
N ILE A 214 -5.74 -17.70 -0.54
CA ILE A 214 -4.54 -17.86 -1.38
C ILE A 214 -3.35 -17.35 -0.56
N ASP A 215 -2.33 -18.19 -0.39
CA ASP A 215 -1.10 -17.80 0.31
C ASP A 215 -0.07 -17.15 -0.65
N ARG A 216 1.04 -16.69 -0.07
CA ARG A 216 2.15 -16.04 -0.77
C ARG A 216 2.80 -16.90 -1.85
N ASP A 217 2.71 -18.22 -1.74
CA ASP A 217 3.29 -19.17 -2.69
C ASP A 217 2.27 -19.57 -3.78
N GLY A 218 1.06 -19.00 -3.75
CA GLY A 218 -0.02 -19.28 -4.69
C GLY A 218 -0.78 -20.57 -4.36
N ASN A 219 -0.64 -21.12 -3.16
CA ASN A 219 -1.42 -22.27 -2.74
C ASN A 219 -2.84 -21.84 -2.37
N ILE A 220 -3.80 -22.63 -2.83
CA ILE A 220 -5.22 -22.41 -2.56
C ILE A 220 -5.62 -23.34 -1.41
N THR A 221 -6.15 -22.78 -0.32
CA THR A 221 -6.83 -23.54 0.72
C THR A 221 -8.33 -23.39 0.54
N THR A 222 -9.05 -24.48 0.31
CA THR A 222 -10.52 -24.46 0.25
C THR A 222 -11.09 -24.65 1.65
N PHE A 223 -12.04 -23.80 2.04
CA PHE A 223 -12.88 -24.06 3.20
C PHE A 223 -13.95 -25.08 2.76
N ASP A 224 -13.76 -26.35 3.11
CA ASP A 224 -14.80 -27.37 2.92
C ASP A 224 -16.06 -26.98 3.72
N ASP A 225 -17.24 -27.28 3.17
CA ASP A 225 -18.57 -26.90 3.69
C ASP A 225 -18.91 -27.45 5.09
#